data_AF-A0A4U2Z657-F1
#
_entry.id   AF-A0A4U2Z657-F1
#
_cell.length_a   1.000
_cell.length_b   1.000
_cell.length_c   1.000
_cell.angle_alpha   90.00
_cell.angle_beta   90.00
_cell.angle_gamma   90.00
#
_symmetry.space_group_name_H-M   'P 1'
#
loop_
_entity.id
_entity.type
_entity.pdbx_description
1 polymer ?
#
loop_
_entity_poly.entity_id
_entity_poly.type
_entity_poly.pdbx_seq_one_letter_code
_entity_poly.pdbx_strand_id
1 'polypeptide(L)'
;MKLNKGFMTNLIAAALVGVSFFIDETVADLFLYTGLFALSGALTNQLAIHMLFEKVPLLYGSGVIPARFEAFKESIKNLMMSQFFTKEQLEYFFKNEEKKIELTPIIEATDFSPAFDALSKTVMESSFGGMLGMFGGESVLENLREPFSQKMKSAVIKIVQSETFNYTLQKHLQNSTLSDDMMKSIEDIIEIRLNELTPVMVKDIVQKLIKEHLSWLVVWGGVFGGAIGLISSFLL
;
A
#
# COMPACT_ATOMS: atom_id res chain seq x y z
N MET A 1 -27.40 9.51 -17.49
CA MET A 1 -26.45 9.29 -18.61
C MET A 1 -25.68 10.60 -18.82
N LYS A 2 -24.48 10.77 -18.25
CA LYS A 2 -23.68 11.98 -18.50
C LYS A 2 -23.23 11.93 -19.96
N LEU A 3 -23.72 12.84 -20.81
CA LEU A 3 -23.29 12.96 -22.21
C LEU A 3 -21.76 13.04 -22.27
N ASN A 4 -21.15 12.18 -23.08
CA ASN A 4 -19.70 12.20 -23.26
C ASN A 4 -19.33 13.51 -23.97
N LYS A 5 -18.53 14.35 -23.31
CA LYS A 5 -18.13 15.67 -23.81
C LYS A 5 -17.49 15.58 -25.21
N GLY A 6 -16.66 14.55 -25.44
CA GLY A 6 -16.04 14.33 -26.75
C GLY A 6 -17.05 13.96 -27.84
N PHE A 7 -18.11 13.22 -27.50
CA PHE A 7 -19.18 12.90 -28.46
C PHE A 7 -19.91 14.17 -28.92
N MET A 8 -20.21 15.09 -27.99
CA MET A 8 -20.81 16.38 -28.35
C MET A 8 -19.90 17.21 -29.25
N THR A 9 -18.59 17.26 -28.98
CA THR A 9 -17.62 17.98 -29.82
C THR A 9 -17.59 17.41 -31.23
N ASN A 10 -17.52 16.08 -31.40
CA ASN A 10 -17.55 15.44 -32.71
C ASN A 10 -18.88 15.69 -33.44
N LEU A 11 -20.00 15.63 -32.72
CA LEU A 11 -21.32 15.89 -33.29
C LEU A 11 -21.44 17.34 -33.80
N ILE A 12 -20.97 18.32 -33.02
CA ILE A 12 -20.98 19.73 -33.42
C ILE A 12 -20.06 19.95 -34.62
N ALA A 13 -18.85 19.41 -34.60
CA ALA A 13 -17.92 19.54 -35.72
C ALA A 13 -18.47 18.90 -37.01
N ALA A 14 -19.05 17.71 -36.91
CA ALA A 14 -19.71 17.04 -38.03
C ALA A 14 -20.95 17.83 -38.52
N ALA A 15 -21.70 18.45 -37.62
CA ALA A 15 -22.83 19.30 -37.99
C ALA A 15 -22.36 20.55 -38.75
N LEU A 16 -21.24 21.18 -38.37
CA LEU A 16 -20.67 22.32 -39.11
C LEU A 16 -20.29 21.91 -40.55
N VAL A 17 -19.67 20.73 -40.72
CA VAL A 17 -19.39 20.17 -42.05
C VAL A 17 -20.67 19.86 -42.83
N GLY A 18 -21.69 19.30 -42.19
CA GLY A 18 -22.95 18.99 -42.86
C GLY A 18 -23.68 20.27 -43.33
N VAL A 19 -23.69 21.29 -42.48
CA VAL A 19 -24.35 22.57 -42.73
C VAL A 19 -23.68 23.36 -43.86
N SER A 20 -22.36 23.23 -44.06
CA SER A 20 -21.67 23.93 -45.16
C SER A 20 -22.18 23.55 -46.56
N PHE A 21 -22.80 22.37 -46.73
CA PHE A 21 -23.37 21.95 -48.02
C PHE A 21 -24.76 22.56 -48.32
N PHE A 22 -25.37 23.25 -47.36
CA PHE A 22 -26.71 23.83 -47.49
C PHE A 22 -26.74 25.36 -47.40
N ILE A 23 -25.59 26.02 -47.24
CA ILE A 23 -25.46 27.48 -47.16
C ILE A 23 -24.81 28.02 -48.45
N ASP A 24 -25.05 29.29 -48.75
CA ASP A 24 -24.41 30.04 -49.84
C ASP A 24 -22.88 29.91 -49.85
N GLU A 25 -22.32 29.81 -51.06
CA GLU A 25 -20.89 29.54 -51.32
C GLU A 25 -19.96 30.52 -50.58
N THR A 26 -20.36 31.78 -50.43
CA THR A 26 -19.56 32.83 -49.76
C THR A 26 -19.26 32.52 -48.29
N VAL A 27 -20.10 31.73 -47.61
CA VAL A 27 -19.95 31.38 -46.19
C VAL A 27 -19.73 29.87 -46.00
N ALA A 28 -20.00 29.07 -47.03
CA ALA A 28 -19.83 27.62 -47.01
C ALA A 28 -18.40 27.20 -46.61
N ASP A 29 -17.37 27.85 -47.17
CA ASP A 29 -15.96 27.52 -46.89
C ASP A 29 -15.57 27.76 -45.42
N LEU A 30 -16.14 28.80 -44.79
CA LEU A 30 -15.92 29.07 -43.37
C LEU A 30 -16.43 27.93 -42.49
N PHE A 31 -17.65 27.44 -42.75
CA PHE A 31 -18.22 26.32 -42.01
C PHE A 31 -17.51 25.00 -42.32
N LEU A 32 -17.14 24.78 -43.59
CA LEU A 32 -16.48 23.57 -44.04
C LEU A 32 -15.09 23.41 -43.40
N TYR A 33 -14.21 24.41 -43.52
CA TYR A 33 -12.86 24.33 -42.95
C TYR A 33 -12.88 24.31 -41.42
N THR A 34 -13.71 25.14 -40.79
CA THR A 34 -13.90 25.12 -39.33
C THR A 34 -14.35 23.73 -38.87
N GLY A 35 -15.36 23.16 -39.53
CA GLY A 35 -15.88 21.84 -39.22
C GLY A 35 -14.87 20.71 -39.43
N LEU A 36 -14.18 20.70 -40.58
CA LEU A 36 -13.21 19.65 -40.93
C LEU A 36 -12.00 19.65 -39.99
N PHE A 37 -11.42 20.81 -39.69
CA PHE A 37 -10.30 20.88 -38.76
C PHE A 37 -10.73 20.60 -37.33
N ALA A 38 -11.89 21.07 -36.88
CA ALA A 38 -12.45 20.72 -35.58
C ALA A 38 -12.68 19.19 -35.46
N LEU A 39 -13.26 18.58 -36.49
CA LEU A 39 -13.54 17.14 -36.50
C LEU A 39 -12.24 16.34 -36.50
N SER A 40 -11.26 16.72 -37.33
CA SER A 40 -9.94 16.09 -37.37
C SER A 40 -9.23 16.15 -36.03
N GLY A 41 -9.21 17.33 -35.39
CA GLY A 41 -8.59 17.53 -34.08
C GLY A 41 -9.27 16.72 -32.97
N ALA A 42 -10.60 16.72 -32.94
CA ALA A 42 -11.36 15.96 -31.96
C ALA A 42 -11.21 14.44 -32.15
N LEU A 43 -11.31 13.93 -33.39
CA LEU A 43 -11.15 12.50 -33.69
C LEU A 43 -9.73 12.01 -33.41
N THR A 44 -8.70 12.78 -33.77
CA THR A 44 -7.31 12.41 -33.50
C THR A 44 -7.05 12.32 -31.99
N ASN A 45 -7.57 13.27 -31.21
CA ASN A 45 -7.45 13.22 -29.75
C ASN A 45 -8.26 12.09 -29.12
N GLN A 46 -9.44 11.77 -29.66
CA GLN A 46 -10.21 10.61 -29.21
C GLN A 46 -9.45 9.30 -29.48
N LEU A 47 -8.84 9.18 -30.66
CA LEU A 47 -7.99 8.05 -31.03
C LEU A 47 -6.76 7.97 -30.11
N ALA A 48 -6.12 9.10 -29.83
CA ALA A 48 -4.98 9.19 -28.91
C ALA A 48 -5.34 8.70 -27.50
N ILE A 49 -6.52 9.07 -26.99
CA ILE A 49 -7.01 8.58 -25.70
C ILE A 49 -7.26 7.08 -25.77
N HIS A 50 -7.89 6.58 -26.85
CA HIS A 50 -8.16 5.16 -27.02
C HIS A 50 -6.86 4.34 -27.07
N MET A 51 -5.85 4.79 -27.81
CA MET A 51 -4.56 4.11 -27.94
C MET A 51 -3.73 4.12 -26.65
N LEU A 52 -4.01 4.96 -25.66
CA LEU A 52 -3.35 4.84 -24.35
C LEU A 52 -3.71 3.52 -23.67
N PHE A 53 -4.95 3.07 -23.83
CA PHE A 53 -5.52 1.94 -23.09
C PHE A 53 -5.67 0.68 -23.93
N GLU A 54 -5.84 0.82 -25.25
CA GLU A 54 -6.05 -0.30 -26.18
C GLU A 54 -4.96 -0.35 -27.23
N LYS A 55 -4.61 -1.56 -27.66
CA LYS A 55 -3.69 -1.77 -28.77
C LYS A 55 -4.44 -1.64 -30.09
N VAL A 56 -4.01 -0.71 -30.93
CA VAL A 56 -4.61 -0.43 -32.24
C VAL A 56 -3.66 -0.93 -33.32
N PRO A 57 -4.11 -1.79 -34.26
CA PRO A 57 -3.27 -2.23 -35.39
C PRO A 57 -2.72 -1.03 -36.17
N LEU A 58 -1.48 -1.13 -36.65
CA LEU A 58 -0.79 -0.11 -37.46
C LEU A 58 -0.42 1.20 -36.75
N LEU A 59 -0.86 1.43 -35.52
CA LEU A 59 -0.50 2.62 -34.73
C LEU A 59 0.57 2.29 -33.69
N TYR A 60 1.79 2.76 -33.95
CA TYR A 60 2.90 2.68 -33.00
C TYR A 60 2.57 3.45 -31.72
N GLY A 61 2.97 2.90 -30.58
CA GLY A 61 2.68 3.50 -29.27
C GLY A 61 1.24 3.30 -28.80
N SER A 62 0.49 2.35 -29.36
CA SER A 62 -0.82 1.95 -28.80
C SER A 62 -0.67 0.91 -27.67
N GLY A 63 -1.61 0.92 -26.73
CA GLY A 63 -1.60 0.10 -25.52
C GLY A 63 -0.51 0.46 -24.51
N VAL A 64 -0.11 1.74 -24.40
CA VAL A 64 1.03 2.15 -23.54
C VAL A 64 0.82 1.78 -22.07
N ILE A 65 -0.39 1.98 -21.53
CA ILE A 65 -0.68 1.70 -20.11
C ILE A 65 -0.51 0.22 -19.77
N PRO A 66 -1.19 -0.73 -20.44
CA PRO A 66 -0.97 -2.15 -20.18
C PRO A 66 0.45 -2.61 -20.52
N ALA A 67 1.12 -2.00 -21.51
CA ALA A 67 2.51 -2.32 -21.85
C ALA A 67 3.52 -1.93 -20.76
N ARG A 68 3.20 -0.94 -19.91
CA ARG A 68 4.04 -0.50 -18.79
C ARG A 68 3.62 -1.10 -17.44
N PHE A 69 2.92 -2.23 -17.46
CA PHE A 69 2.42 -2.90 -16.26
C PHE A 69 3.50 -3.18 -15.21
N GLU A 70 4.67 -3.69 -15.62
CA GLU A 70 5.78 -3.98 -14.69
C GLU A 70 6.29 -2.72 -13.98
N ALA A 71 6.48 -1.63 -14.73
CA ALA A 71 6.88 -0.34 -14.15
C ALA A 71 5.84 0.21 -13.16
N PHE A 72 4.56 -0.07 -13.39
CA PHE A 72 3.49 0.30 -12.46
C PHE A 72 3.54 -0.51 -11.16
N LYS A 73 3.76 -1.82 -11.23
CA LYS A 73 3.97 -2.66 -10.04
C LYS A 73 5.15 -2.16 -9.21
N GLU A 74 6.29 -1.93 -9.86
CA GLU A 74 7.49 -1.41 -9.22
C GLU A 74 7.23 -0.04 -8.55
N SER A 75 6.54 0.86 -9.25
CA SER A 75 6.19 2.17 -8.70
C SER A 75 5.29 2.06 -7.46
N ILE A 76 4.33 1.13 -7.43
CA ILE A 76 3.51 0.88 -6.24
C ILE A 76 4.36 0.30 -5.10
N LYS A 77 5.21 -0.70 -5.39
CA LYS A 77 6.12 -1.27 -4.38
C LYS A 77 6.96 -0.18 -3.74
N ASN A 78 7.58 0.66 -4.55
CA ASN A 78 8.40 1.78 -4.09
C ASN A 78 7.59 2.79 -3.30
N LEU A 79 6.38 3.15 -3.72
CA LEU A 79 5.50 4.05 -2.97
C LEU A 79 5.18 3.45 -1.58
N MET A 80 4.81 2.18 -1.52
CA MET A 80 4.46 1.50 -0.27
C MET A 80 5.65 1.47 0.70
N MET A 81 6.81 1.00 0.23
CA MET A 81 7.99 0.86 1.09
C MET A 81 8.61 2.20 1.48
N SER A 82 8.58 3.21 0.60
CA SER A 82 9.21 4.50 0.89
C SER A 82 8.32 5.48 1.65
N GLN A 83 6.99 5.33 1.60
CA GLN A 83 6.06 6.29 2.21
C GLN A 83 5.26 5.72 3.38
N PHE A 84 4.89 4.43 3.35
CA PHE A 84 3.96 3.82 4.31
C PHE A 84 4.59 2.82 5.26
N PHE A 85 5.70 2.19 4.84
CA PHE A 85 6.42 1.21 5.65
C PHE A 85 7.89 1.61 5.73
N THR A 86 8.16 2.80 6.28
CA THR A 86 9.55 3.21 6.52
C THR A 86 10.06 2.62 7.84
N LYS A 87 11.38 2.52 7.97
CA LYS A 87 12.01 2.03 9.20
C LYS A 87 11.58 2.86 10.42
N GLU A 88 11.53 4.18 10.26
CA GLU A 88 11.14 5.11 11.32
C GLU A 88 9.68 4.92 11.75
N GLN A 89 8.78 4.65 10.80
CA GLN A 89 7.36 4.40 11.10
C GLN A 89 7.18 3.08 11.87
N LEU A 90 7.95 2.05 11.53
CA LEU A 90 7.91 0.77 12.25
C LEU A 90 8.54 0.87 13.63
N GLU A 91 9.68 1.55 13.77
CA GLU A 91 10.28 1.84 15.07
C GLU A 91 9.32 2.63 15.97
N TYR A 92 8.61 3.62 15.40
CA TYR A 92 7.56 4.35 16.11
C TYR A 92 6.39 3.45 16.53
N PHE A 93 5.95 2.54 15.66
CA PHE A 93 4.90 1.57 15.96
C PHE A 93 5.29 0.65 17.12
N PHE A 94 6.48 0.04 17.08
CA PHE A 94 6.96 -0.84 18.16
C PHE A 94 7.06 -0.11 19.49
N LYS A 95 7.60 1.12 19.50
CA LYS A 95 7.69 1.93 20.71
C LYS A 95 6.31 2.17 21.38
N ASN A 96 5.24 2.22 20.60
CA ASN A 96 3.89 2.41 21.11
C ASN A 96 3.21 1.11 21.54
N GLU A 97 3.43 0.00 20.82
CA GLU A 97 2.88 -1.32 21.19
C GLU A 97 3.62 -1.97 22.36
N GLU A 98 4.92 -1.72 22.52
CA GLU A 98 5.73 -2.20 23.65
C GLU A 98 5.15 -1.81 25.01
N LYS A 99 4.57 -0.60 25.10
CA LYS A 99 3.90 -0.12 26.33
C LYS A 99 2.67 -0.94 26.73
N LYS A 100 2.21 -1.84 25.86
CA LYS A 100 1.03 -2.69 26.06
C LYS A 100 1.38 -4.16 26.29
N ILE A 101 2.66 -4.54 26.30
CA ILE A 101 3.05 -5.93 26.54
C ILE A 101 2.89 -6.26 28.03
N GLU A 102 1.72 -6.80 28.37
CA GLU A 102 1.40 -7.34 29.69
C GLU A 102 1.99 -8.76 29.82
N LEU A 103 3.13 -8.89 30.51
CA LEU A 103 3.78 -10.21 30.72
C LEU A 103 3.20 -10.99 31.90
N THR A 104 2.39 -10.36 32.74
CA THR A 104 1.78 -10.98 33.94
C THR A 104 1.04 -12.29 33.63
N PRO A 105 0.15 -12.36 32.62
CA PRO A 105 -0.61 -13.59 32.33
C PRO A 105 0.28 -14.77 31.95
N ILE A 106 1.41 -14.50 31.27
CA ILE A 106 2.36 -15.53 30.84
C ILE A 106 3.06 -16.11 32.07
N ILE A 107 3.48 -15.25 33.01
CA ILE A 107 4.15 -15.65 34.25
C ILE A 107 3.20 -16.44 35.16
N GLU A 108 1.94 -16.03 35.25
CA GLU A 108 0.92 -16.75 36.02
C GLU A 108 0.69 -18.16 35.48
N ALA A 109 0.70 -18.33 34.15
CA ALA A 109 0.56 -19.62 33.47
C ALA A 109 1.84 -20.48 33.48
N THR A 110 3.00 -19.90 33.83
CA THR A 110 4.29 -20.61 33.82
C THR A 110 4.41 -21.56 35.02
N ASP A 111 4.95 -22.75 34.80
CA ASP A 111 5.32 -23.70 35.85
C ASP A 111 6.70 -23.38 36.43
N PHE A 112 6.75 -23.17 37.75
CA PHE A 112 7.97 -22.86 38.50
C PHE A 112 8.54 -24.08 39.23
N SER A 113 7.91 -25.26 39.09
CA SER A 113 8.40 -26.52 39.68
C SER A 113 9.87 -26.80 39.37
N PRO A 114 10.38 -26.60 38.14
CA PRO A 114 11.80 -26.84 37.84
C PRO A 114 12.77 -25.94 38.64
N ALA A 115 12.37 -24.69 38.91
CA ALA A 115 13.17 -23.78 39.71
C ALA A 115 13.20 -24.20 41.19
N PHE A 116 12.07 -24.72 41.70
CA PHE A 116 12.00 -25.29 43.02
C PHE A 116 12.86 -26.55 43.14
N ASP A 117 12.78 -27.46 42.17
CA ASP A 117 13.57 -28.70 42.16
C ASP A 117 15.07 -28.42 42.19
N ALA A 118 15.52 -27.45 41.37
CA ALA A 118 16.91 -27.02 41.34
C ALA A 118 17.37 -26.43 42.69
N LEU A 119 16.52 -25.61 43.33
CA LEU A 119 16.81 -25.06 44.65
C LEU A 119 16.86 -26.14 45.72
N SER A 120 15.85 -27.02 45.75
CA SER A 120 15.73 -28.12 46.71
C SER A 120 16.97 -29.02 46.64
N LYS A 121 17.35 -29.44 45.44
CA LYS A 121 18.57 -30.21 45.20
C LYS A 121 19.82 -29.50 45.71
N THR A 122 19.98 -28.22 45.38
CA THR A 122 21.14 -27.42 45.81
C THR A 122 21.21 -27.31 47.34
N VAL A 123 20.07 -27.14 48.00
CA VAL A 123 19.99 -27.09 49.48
C VAL A 123 20.36 -28.44 50.08
N MET A 124 19.85 -29.55 49.52
CA MET A 124 20.15 -30.90 49.98
C MET A 124 21.62 -31.30 49.78
N GLU A 125 22.28 -30.81 48.72
CA GLU A 125 23.71 -31.02 48.48
C GLU A 125 24.61 -30.11 49.33
N SER A 126 24.06 -29.09 50.00
CA SER A 126 24.81 -28.16 50.84
C SER A 126 25.00 -28.64 52.29
N SER A 127 25.80 -27.92 53.06
CA SER A 127 25.95 -28.15 54.52
C SER A 127 24.63 -28.05 55.29
N PHE A 128 23.63 -27.33 54.76
CA PHE A 128 22.27 -27.27 55.31
C PHE A 128 21.48 -28.57 55.07
N GLY A 129 21.73 -29.29 53.98
CA GLY A 129 21.07 -30.55 53.65
C GLY A 129 21.34 -31.64 54.70
N GLY A 130 22.59 -31.73 55.17
CA GLY A 130 22.96 -32.63 56.25
C GLY A 130 22.23 -32.35 57.58
N MET A 131 21.94 -31.08 57.86
CA MET A 131 21.15 -30.66 59.03
C MET A 131 19.65 -30.93 58.85
N LEU A 132 19.12 -30.70 57.64
CA LEU A 132 17.73 -30.98 57.27
C LEU A 132 17.40 -32.48 57.30
N GLY A 133 18.38 -33.34 56.99
CA GLY A 133 18.24 -34.80 57.07
C GLY A 133 17.78 -35.30 58.43
N MET A 134 18.12 -34.61 59.52
CA MET A 134 17.66 -34.96 60.88
C MET A 134 16.18 -34.63 61.14
N PHE A 135 15.57 -33.76 60.32
CA PHE A 135 14.19 -33.28 60.49
C PHE A 135 13.23 -33.76 59.38
N GLY A 136 13.64 -34.74 58.56
CA GLY A 136 12.83 -35.30 57.48
C GLY A 136 13.34 -35.01 56.07
N GLY A 137 14.45 -34.28 55.92
CA GLY A 137 15.14 -34.10 54.64
C GLY A 137 14.28 -33.49 53.54
N GLU A 138 14.37 -34.05 52.33
CA GLU A 138 13.73 -33.53 51.12
C GLU A 138 12.20 -33.43 51.23
N SER A 139 11.54 -34.34 51.97
CA SER A 139 10.08 -34.29 52.13
C SER A 139 9.59 -33.05 52.90
N VAL A 140 10.45 -32.42 53.69
CA VAL A 140 10.13 -31.16 54.37
C VAL A 140 10.13 -30.01 53.38
N LEU A 141 11.09 -30.01 52.46
CA LEU A 141 11.19 -28.99 51.41
C LEU A 141 9.99 -29.07 50.48
N GLU A 142 9.50 -30.27 50.16
CA GLU A 142 8.38 -30.47 49.25
C GLU A 142 7.10 -29.71 49.65
N ASN A 143 6.85 -29.56 50.97
CA ASN A 143 5.72 -28.76 51.48
C ASN A 143 5.83 -27.26 51.11
N LEU A 144 7.02 -26.80 50.75
CA LEU A 144 7.30 -25.43 50.35
C LEU A 144 7.20 -25.21 48.84
N ARG A 145 6.95 -26.25 48.02
CA ARG A 145 6.91 -26.13 46.56
C ARG A 145 5.90 -25.09 46.08
N GLU A 146 4.66 -25.20 46.54
CA GLU A 146 3.59 -24.27 46.17
C GLU A 146 3.85 -22.84 46.67
N PRO A 147 4.13 -22.60 47.98
CA PRO A 147 4.41 -21.23 48.44
C PRO A 147 5.67 -20.63 47.81
N PHE A 148 6.69 -21.44 47.50
CA PHE A 148 7.84 -20.99 46.73
C PHE A 148 7.43 -20.54 45.32
N SER A 149 6.68 -21.37 44.61
CA SER A 149 6.21 -21.08 43.24
C SER A 149 5.40 -19.79 43.20
N GLN A 150 4.49 -19.58 44.15
CA GLN A 150 3.70 -18.35 44.26
C GLN A 150 4.56 -17.12 44.57
N LYS A 151 5.53 -17.25 45.48
CA LYS A 151 6.47 -16.16 45.81
C LYS A 151 7.38 -15.83 44.63
N MET A 152 7.84 -16.83 43.90
CA MET A 152 8.65 -16.65 42.69
C MET A 152 7.86 -15.96 41.59
N LYS A 153 6.63 -16.42 41.29
CA LYS A 153 5.72 -15.74 40.37
C LYS A 153 5.57 -14.26 40.72
N SER A 154 5.24 -13.98 41.99
CA SER A 154 5.10 -12.61 42.48
C SER A 154 6.38 -11.77 42.33
N ALA A 155 7.55 -12.37 42.58
CA ALA A 155 8.83 -11.69 42.43
C ALA A 155 9.15 -11.39 40.96
N VAL A 156 8.92 -12.36 40.06
CA VAL A 156 9.14 -12.18 38.62
C VAL A 156 8.17 -11.15 38.05
N ILE A 157 6.89 -11.16 38.46
CA ILE A 157 5.91 -10.13 38.08
C ILE A 157 6.42 -8.73 38.44
N LYS A 158 6.92 -8.54 39.68
CA LYS A 158 7.50 -7.26 40.09
C LYS A 158 8.72 -6.86 39.26
N ILE A 159 9.56 -7.82 38.86
CA ILE A 159 10.71 -7.56 38.01
C ILE A 159 10.25 -7.09 36.63
N VAL A 160 9.33 -7.80 35.99
CA VAL A 160 8.88 -7.44 34.62
C VAL A 160 8.08 -6.13 34.60
N GLN A 161 7.41 -5.78 35.70
CA GLN A 161 6.72 -4.50 35.85
C GLN A 161 7.66 -3.34 36.20
N SER A 162 8.92 -3.62 36.54
CA SER A 162 9.88 -2.58 36.91
C SER A 162 10.27 -1.72 35.70
N GLU A 163 10.53 -0.43 35.94
CA GLU A 163 11.02 0.49 34.90
C GLU A 163 12.35 0.03 34.31
N THR A 164 13.21 -0.59 35.13
CA THR A 164 14.50 -1.11 34.70
C THR A 164 14.35 -2.23 33.67
N PHE A 165 13.47 -3.20 33.92
CA PHE A 165 13.20 -4.27 32.96
C PHE A 165 12.60 -3.72 31.68
N ASN A 166 11.60 -2.83 31.77
CA ASN A 166 10.98 -2.19 30.62
C ASN A 166 12.01 -1.42 29.77
N TYR A 167 12.93 -0.69 30.39
CA TYR A 167 14.02 -0.02 29.68
C TYR A 167 14.95 -1.00 28.97
N THR A 168 15.34 -2.10 29.62
CA THR A 168 16.20 -3.13 29.03
C THR A 168 15.50 -3.83 27.86
N LEU A 169 14.23 -4.19 28.01
CA LEU A 169 13.41 -4.81 26.97
C LEU A 169 13.29 -3.90 25.75
N GLN A 170 12.95 -2.62 25.97
CA GLN A 170 12.86 -1.62 24.91
C GLN A 170 14.19 -1.47 24.16
N LYS A 171 15.30 -1.38 24.88
CA LYS A 171 16.62 -1.28 24.26
C LYS A 171 16.94 -2.52 23.42
N HIS A 172 16.53 -3.72 23.85
CA HIS A 172 16.76 -4.93 23.07
C HIS A 172 15.89 -4.99 21.81
N LEU A 173 14.62 -4.62 21.90
CA LEU A 173 13.71 -4.62 20.75
C LEU A 173 14.12 -3.58 19.71
N GLN A 174 14.49 -2.37 20.12
CA GLN A 174 14.98 -1.32 19.22
C GLN A 174 16.29 -1.69 18.51
N ASN A 175 17.18 -2.41 19.20
CA ASN A 175 18.45 -2.86 18.61
C ASN A 175 18.35 -4.24 17.93
N SER A 176 17.17 -4.85 17.93
CA SER A 176 16.96 -6.15 17.29
C SER A 176 16.78 -5.99 15.78
N THR A 177 17.11 -7.04 15.04
CA THR A 177 16.81 -7.13 13.60
C THR A 177 15.31 -7.25 13.31
N LEU A 178 14.45 -7.25 14.34
CA LEU A 178 13.01 -7.44 14.20
C LEU A 178 12.37 -6.43 13.24
N SER A 179 12.81 -5.17 13.29
CA SER A 179 12.32 -4.14 12.35
C SER A 179 12.69 -4.49 10.91
N ASP A 180 13.92 -4.96 10.68
CA ASP A 180 14.40 -5.31 9.35
C ASP A 180 13.73 -6.62 8.84
N ASP A 181 13.52 -7.60 9.72
CA ASP A 181 12.83 -8.86 9.42
C ASP A 181 11.33 -8.63 9.13
N MET A 182 10.69 -7.71 9.86
CA MET A 182 9.30 -7.33 9.63
C MET A 182 9.15 -6.52 8.33
N MET A 183 10.07 -5.60 8.06
CA MET A 183 10.14 -4.88 6.77
C MET A 183 10.17 -5.85 5.60
N LYS A 184 11.05 -6.84 5.67
CA LYS A 184 11.17 -7.88 4.64
C LYS A 184 9.88 -8.68 4.50
N SER A 185 9.27 -9.07 5.62
CA SER A 185 7.99 -9.79 5.61
C SER A 185 6.86 -8.98 4.98
N ILE A 186 6.80 -7.67 5.25
CA ILE A 186 5.84 -6.75 4.62
C ILE A 186 6.11 -6.62 3.12
N GLU A 187 7.37 -6.47 2.73
CA GLU A 187 7.79 -6.40 1.34
C GLU A 187 7.36 -7.65 0.57
N ASP A 188 7.60 -8.84 1.13
CA ASP A 188 7.21 -10.13 0.53
C ASP A 188 5.69 -10.22 0.34
N ILE A 189 4.90 -9.78 1.33
CA ILE A 189 3.43 -9.77 1.24
C ILE A 189 2.97 -8.80 0.15
N ILE A 190 3.56 -7.60 0.09
CA ILE A 190 3.26 -6.62 -0.95
C ILE A 190 3.59 -7.19 -2.32
N GLU A 191 4.73 -7.85 -2.47
CA GLU A 191 5.15 -8.44 -3.73
C GLU A 191 4.20 -9.55 -4.21
N ILE A 192 3.76 -10.43 -3.32
CA ILE A 192 2.72 -11.43 -3.62
C ILE A 192 1.46 -10.75 -4.15
N ARG A 193 0.97 -9.71 -3.46
CA ARG A 193 -0.23 -8.97 -3.87
C ARG A 193 -0.06 -8.22 -5.18
N LEU A 194 1.11 -7.64 -5.43
CA LEU A 194 1.40 -6.97 -6.70
C LEU A 194 1.48 -7.96 -7.85
N ASN A 195 1.93 -9.19 -7.61
CA ASN A 195 1.97 -10.24 -8.61
C ASN A 195 0.59 -10.84 -8.92
N GLU A 196 -0.41 -10.65 -8.05
CA GLU A 196 -1.82 -10.94 -8.36
C GLU A 196 -2.46 -9.91 -9.30
N LEU A 197 -1.84 -8.72 -9.46
CA LEU A 197 -2.34 -7.71 -10.38
C LEU A 197 -2.20 -8.18 -11.83
N THR A 198 -3.17 -7.76 -12.65
CA THR A 198 -3.11 -7.98 -14.10
C THR A 198 -3.03 -6.64 -14.84
N PRO A 199 -2.52 -6.62 -16.09
CA PRO A 199 -2.52 -5.41 -16.91
C PRO A 199 -3.92 -4.79 -17.08
N VAL A 200 -4.97 -5.61 -17.08
CA VAL A 200 -6.37 -5.15 -17.18
C VAL A 200 -6.79 -4.39 -15.92
N MET A 201 -6.44 -4.89 -14.74
CA MET A 201 -6.74 -4.20 -13.48
C MET A 201 -6.07 -2.83 -13.40
N VAL A 202 -4.80 -2.74 -13.82
CA VAL A 202 -4.07 -1.46 -13.85
C VAL A 202 -4.70 -0.49 -14.84
N LYS A 203 -5.04 -0.97 -16.04
CA LYS A 203 -5.78 -0.19 -17.04
C LYS A 203 -7.08 0.37 -16.45
N ASP A 204 -7.86 -0.45 -15.76
CA ASP A 204 -9.13 -0.03 -15.16
C ASP A 204 -8.94 1.01 -14.05
N ILE A 205 -7.93 0.83 -13.19
CA ILE A 205 -7.59 1.79 -12.13
C ILE A 205 -7.21 3.14 -12.74
N VAL A 206 -6.26 3.16 -13.67
CA VAL A 206 -5.79 4.39 -14.31
C VAL A 206 -6.93 5.06 -15.07
N GLN A 207 -7.69 4.29 -15.86
CA GLN A 207 -8.81 4.81 -16.63
C GLN A 207 -9.87 5.43 -15.72
N LYS A 208 -10.22 4.81 -14.58
CA LYS A 208 -11.15 5.40 -13.62
C LYS A 208 -10.65 6.73 -13.05
N LEU A 209 -9.35 6.85 -12.78
CA LEU A 209 -8.76 8.07 -12.24
C LEU A 209 -8.74 9.23 -13.24
N ILE A 210 -8.42 8.98 -14.52
CA ILE A 210 -8.13 10.07 -15.48
C ILE A 210 -9.18 10.27 -16.59
N LYS A 211 -10.14 9.36 -16.76
CA LYS A 211 -11.10 9.40 -17.88
C LYS A 211 -11.91 10.70 -17.98
N GLU A 212 -12.31 11.29 -16.85
CA GLU A 212 -13.05 12.55 -16.86
C GLU A 212 -12.19 13.72 -17.35
N HIS A 213 -10.90 13.70 -17.04
CA HIS A 213 -9.93 14.73 -17.46
C HIS A 213 -9.52 14.54 -18.93
N LEU A 214 -9.32 13.30 -19.38
CA LEU A 214 -8.97 13.02 -20.79
C LEU A 214 -10.06 13.45 -21.76
N SER A 215 -11.34 13.38 -21.37
CA SER A 215 -12.45 13.80 -22.25
C SER A 215 -12.38 15.28 -22.65
N TRP A 216 -11.74 16.14 -21.84
CA TRP A 216 -11.50 17.54 -22.19
C TRP A 216 -10.50 17.71 -23.33
N LEU A 217 -9.57 16.79 -23.48
CA LEU A 217 -8.55 16.83 -24.52
C LEU A 217 -9.20 16.73 -25.91
N VAL A 218 -10.30 15.95 -26.04
CA VAL A 218 -11.13 15.91 -27.26
C VAL A 218 -11.81 17.24 -27.53
N VAL A 219 -12.40 17.86 -26.50
CA VAL A 219 -13.08 19.17 -26.62
C VAL A 219 -12.11 20.23 -27.11
N TRP A 220 -10.94 20.34 -26.49
CA TRP A 220 -9.91 21.29 -26.90
C TRP A 220 -9.35 20.98 -28.29
N GLY A 221 -9.20 19.70 -28.64
CA GLY A 221 -8.84 19.30 -30.01
C GLY A 221 -9.82 19.84 -31.04
N GLY A 222 -11.13 19.78 -30.75
CA GLY A 222 -12.17 20.37 -31.59
C GLY A 222 -12.16 21.89 -31.61
N VAL A 223 -11.98 22.55 -30.46
CA VAL A 223 -11.97 24.01 -30.36
C VAL A 223 -10.75 24.60 -31.10
N PHE A 224 -9.55 24.09 -30.85
CA PHE A 224 -8.34 24.56 -31.53
C PHE A 224 -8.33 24.19 -33.00
N GLY A 225 -8.79 22.98 -33.36
CA GLY A 225 -9.00 22.60 -34.75
C GLY A 225 -9.95 23.57 -35.45
N GLY A 226 -11.10 23.87 -34.84
CA GLY A 226 -12.06 24.83 -35.38
C GLY A 226 -11.49 26.24 -35.54
N ALA A 227 -10.74 26.72 -34.54
CA ALA A 227 -10.08 28.03 -34.64
C ALA A 227 -9.08 28.08 -35.80
N ILE A 228 -8.27 27.03 -35.98
CA ILE A 228 -7.34 26.93 -37.12
C ILE A 228 -8.12 26.88 -38.44
N GLY A 229 -9.16 26.05 -38.53
CA GLY A 229 -9.98 25.94 -39.73
C GLY A 229 -10.66 27.26 -40.11
N LEU A 230 -11.14 28.01 -39.12
CA LEU A 230 -11.71 29.33 -39.32
C LEU A 230 -10.67 30.32 -39.88
N ILE A 231 -9.48 30.37 -39.29
CA ILE A 231 -8.38 31.20 -39.81
C ILE A 231 -7.99 30.78 -41.23
N SER A 232 -7.89 29.47 -41.48
CA SER A 232 -7.59 28.93 -42.80
C SER A 232 -8.62 29.31 -43.86
N SER A 233 -9.91 29.39 -43.50
CA SER A 233 -10.97 29.80 -44.44
C SER A 233 -10.87 31.25 -44.94
N PHE A 234 -10.14 32.11 -44.23
CA PHE A 234 -9.88 33.48 -44.69
C PHE A 234 -8.59 33.60 -45.51
N LEU A 235 -7.74 32.56 -45.50
CA LEU A 235 -6.42 32.57 -46.15
C LEU A 235 -6.36 31.70 -47.41
N LEU A 236 -7.20 30.66 -47.49
CA LEU A 236 -7.33 29.72 -48.60
C LEU A 236 -8.62 29.99 -49.37
#